data_AF-A0A561V260-F1
#
_entry.id   AF-A0A561V260-F1
#
_cell.length_a   1.000
_cell.length_b   1.000
_cell.length_c   1.000
_cell.angle_alpha   90.00
_cell.angle_beta   90.00
_cell.angle_gamma   90.00
#
_symmetry.space_group_name_H-M   'P 1'
#
loop_
_entity.id
_entity.type
_entity.pdbx_description
1 polymer ?
#
loop_
_entity_poly.entity_id
_entity_poly.type
_entity_poly.pdbx_seq_one_letter_code
_entity_poly.pdbx_strand_id
1 'polypeptide(L)'
;MPPAPAAAAGAVKLRHLQEVSHFAVHGVLTRGARAGNVLCEAAVHVPLGFASVPLRRRRHVREHHPNATVAGADPNLRELHEAGLRAGVTGAGFLRALLFPLTPTGIAATVRGIADNVLNGTRRWWRVAGFVAVPAAIMAAGGWQAALFGYAVPRLLLYPQLAWMSLLVEHRWWDAEPVPGPPAVVEAARCLRLYPDNAASALLARGTWLPYGDLYHYAHSAHPAVRWNYLPVLEQNILGTPAYTPAALMLGDDAVVRRHFRALMTRREAASGAAEGAAARGGSRVRPAR
;
A
#
# COMPACT_ATOMS: atom_id res chain seq x y z
N MET A 1 -12.64 -12.31 26.28
CA MET A 1 -11.91 -11.09 25.84
C MET A 1 -12.92 -10.14 25.21
N PRO A 2 -12.89 -8.82 25.47
CA PRO A 2 -13.76 -7.90 24.75
C PRO A 2 -13.50 -7.98 23.23
N PRO A 3 -14.53 -7.79 22.39
CA PRO A 3 -14.46 -8.02 20.95
C PRO A 3 -13.47 -7.10 20.21
N ALA A 4 -13.27 -5.87 20.70
CA ALA A 4 -12.42 -4.88 20.02
C ALA A 4 -10.91 -5.20 20.07
N PRO A 5 -10.29 -5.53 21.22
CA PRO A 5 -8.89 -5.96 21.24
C PRO A 5 -8.60 -7.21 20.41
N ALA A 6 -9.51 -8.18 20.39
CA ALA A 6 -9.38 -9.37 19.55
C ALA A 6 -9.36 -9.00 18.06
N ALA A 7 -10.24 -8.10 17.63
CA ALA A 7 -10.27 -7.62 16.24
C ALA A 7 -9.01 -6.83 15.86
N ALA A 8 -8.54 -5.95 16.74
CA ALA A 8 -7.29 -5.22 16.51
C ALA A 8 -6.09 -6.17 16.39
N ALA A 9 -5.96 -7.13 17.31
CA ALA A 9 -4.87 -8.12 17.29
C ALA A 9 -4.93 -9.00 16.03
N GLY A 10 -6.13 -9.45 15.64
CA GLY A 10 -6.34 -10.19 14.39
C GLY A 10 -5.87 -9.38 13.19
N ALA A 11 -6.26 -8.10 13.09
CA ALA A 11 -5.91 -7.24 11.97
C ALA A 11 -4.39 -7.02 11.85
N VAL A 12 -3.73 -6.75 12.98
CA VAL A 12 -2.27 -6.62 13.06
C VAL A 12 -1.59 -7.91 12.62
N LYS A 13 -2.09 -9.08 13.04
CA LYS A 13 -1.52 -10.36 12.63
C LYS A 13 -1.68 -10.60 11.12
N LEU A 14 -2.85 -10.30 10.55
CA LEU A 14 -3.06 -10.37 9.11
C LEU A 14 -2.11 -9.45 8.34
N ARG A 15 -1.87 -8.25 8.86
CA ARG A 15 -0.93 -7.29 8.27
C ARG A 15 0.52 -7.80 8.28
N HIS A 16 0.95 -8.43 9.36
CA HIS A 16 2.25 -9.10 9.42
C HIS A 16 2.35 -10.27 8.44
N LEU A 17 1.29 -11.09 8.30
CA LEU A 17 1.27 -12.20 7.36
C LEU A 17 1.36 -11.71 5.90
N GLN A 18 0.68 -10.61 5.56
CA GLN A 18 0.80 -9.97 4.25
C GLN A 18 2.25 -9.56 3.95
N GLU A 19 2.97 -9.06 4.95
CA GLU A 19 4.36 -8.66 4.75
C GLU A 19 5.31 -9.85 4.66
N VAL A 20 5.11 -10.91 5.45
CA VAL A 20 5.83 -12.18 5.22
C VAL A 20 5.60 -12.68 3.79
N SER A 21 4.36 -12.56 3.30
CA SER A 21 4.01 -12.86 1.91
C SER A 21 4.72 -11.96 0.90
N HIS A 22 4.94 -10.68 1.22
CA HIS A 22 5.68 -9.72 0.39
C HIS A 22 7.11 -10.18 0.13
N PHE A 23 7.79 -10.68 1.14
CA PHE A 23 9.11 -11.28 0.97
C PHE A 23 9.10 -12.57 0.13
N ALA A 24 8.02 -13.36 0.15
CA ALA A 24 7.89 -14.49 -0.76
C ALA A 24 7.69 -14.04 -2.22
N VAL A 25 6.94 -12.96 -2.42
CA VAL A 25 6.75 -12.34 -3.74
C VAL A 25 8.09 -11.89 -4.33
N HIS A 26 8.97 -11.31 -3.52
CA HIS A 26 10.36 -10.95 -3.88
C HIS A 26 11.33 -12.14 -3.93
N GLY A 27 10.91 -13.33 -3.49
CA GLY A 27 11.71 -14.55 -3.57
C GLY A 27 12.72 -14.75 -2.43
N VAL A 28 12.61 -13.99 -1.33
CA VAL A 28 13.61 -13.95 -0.25
C VAL A 28 13.13 -14.54 1.08
N LEU A 29 11.87 -15.00 1.12
CA LEU A 29 11.31 -15.63 2.33
C LEU A 29 12.09 -16.90 2.72
N THR A 30 12.41 -17.74 1.75
CA THR A 30 13.13 -19.02 1.95
C THR A 30 14.27 -19.14 0.95
N ARG A 31 15.25 -20.02 1.20
CA ARG A 31 16.36 -20.29 0.26
C ARG A 31 15.90 -20.64 -1.17
N GLY A 32 14.79 -21.38 -1.30
CA GLY A 32 14.22 -21.73 -2.61
C GLY A 32 12.90 -21.00 -2.88
N ALA A 33 12.80 -20.25 -3.98
CA ALA A 33 11.60 -19.49 -4.33
C ALA A 33 10.32 -20.35 -4.42
N ARG A 34 10.45 -21.61 -4.85
CA ARG A 34 9.31 -22.54 -4.91
C ARG A 34 8.76 -22.87 -3.51
N ALA A 35 9.63 -23.14 -2.55
CA ALA A 35 9.22 -23.43 -1.18
C ALA A 35 8.54 -22.20 -0.55
N GLY A 36 9.12 -21.01 -0.73
CA GLY A 36 8.54 -19.76 -0.27
C GLY A 36 7.16 -19.49 -0.88
N ASN A 37 6.99 -19.75 -2.18
CA ASN A 37 5.69 -19.63 -2.84
C ASN A 37 4.65 -20.59 -2.27
N VAL A 38 5.00 -21.87 -2.08
CA VAL A 38 4.07 -22.88 -1.52
C VAL A 38 3.67 -22.51 -0.09
N LEU A 39 4.64 -22.16 0.76
CA LEU A 39 4.38 -21.73 2.12
C LEU A 39 3.46 -20.51 2.15
N CYS A 40 3.71 -19.54 1.29
CA CYS A 40 2.94 -18.31 1.20
C CYS A 40 1.52 -18.53 0.67
N GLU A 41 1.34 -19.38 -0.34
CA GLU A 41 0.01 -19.78 -0.82
C GLU A 41 -0.79 -20.46 0.30
N ALA A 42 -0.20 -21.45 0.96
CA ALA A 42 -0.87 -22.27 1.96
C ALA A 42 -1.18 -21.51 3.25
N ALA A 43 -0.26 -20.67 3.74
CA ALA A 43 -0.38 -20.03 5.05
C ALA A 43 -1.01 -18.62 4.99
N VAL A 44 -0.99 -17.96 3.83
CA VAL A 44 -1.42 -16.55 3.72
C VAL A 44 -2.42 -16.37 2.59
N HIS A 45 -2.04 -16.64 1.34
CA HIS A 45 -2.85 -16.16 0.22
C HIS A 45 -4.20 -16.88 0.13
N VAL A 46 -4.24 -18.18 0.38
CA VAL A 46 -5.48 -18.96 0.29
C VAL A 46 -6.35 -18.80 1.53
N PRO A 47 -5.82 -18.96 2.76
CA PRO A 47 -6.56 -18.65 3.97
C PRO A 47 -7.19 -17.26 4.00
N LEU A 48 -6.58 -16.27 3.35
CA LEU A 48 -7.03 -14.88 3.38
C LEU A 48 -7.68 -14.40 2.07
N GLY A 49 -7.81 -15.27 1.07
CA GLY A 49 -8.40 -14.89 -0.22
C GLY A 49 -7.65 -13.77 -0.94
N PHE A 50 -6.32 -13.72 -0.83
CA PHE A 50 -5.49 -12.84 -1.66
C PHE A 50 -5.32 -13.42 -3.06
N ALA A 51 -4.85 -12.61 -4.01
CA ALA A 51 -4.45 -13.08 -5.34
C ALA A 51 -3.37 -14.17 -5.23
N SER A 52 -3.18 -15.04 -6.22
CA SER A 52 -2.06 -16.01 -6.17
C SER A 52 -0.70 -15.32 -6.10
N VAL A 53 0.30 -15.96 -5.50
CA VAL A 53 1.68 -15.45 -5.39
C VAL A 53 2.26 -15.06 -6.77
N PRO A 54 2.09 -15.86 -7.85
CA PRO A 54 2.55 -15.46 -9.18
C PRO A 54 1.86 -14.19 -9.70
N LEU A 55 0.54 -14.05 -9.50
CA LEU A 55 -0.20 -12.86 -9.91
C LEU A 55 0.23 -11.64 -9.09
N ARG A 56 0.38 -11.79 -7.78
CA ARG A 56 0.89 -10.74 -6.90
C ARG A 56 2.31 -10.34 -7.29
N ARG A 57 3.19 -11.29 -7.64
CA ARG A 57 4.54 -11.01 -8.13
C ARG A 57 4.53 -10.23 -9.43
N ARG A 58 3.65 -10.57 -10.38
CA ARG A 58 3.50 -9.78 -11.61
C ARG A 58 3.11 -8.34 -11.28
N ARG A 59 2.02 -8.13 -10.54
CA ARG A 59 1.52 -6.79 -10.20
C ARG A 59 2.50 -5.98 -9.37
N HIS A 60 3.11 -6.59 -8.37
CA HIS A 60 3.98 -5.87 -7.45
C HIS A 60 5.39 -5.69 -8.03
N VAL A 61 6.08 -6.78 -8.38
CA VAL A 61 7.51 -6.71 -8.76
C VAL A 61 7.69 -6.20 -10.20
N ARG A 62 6.80 -6.57 -11.12
CA ARG A 62 6.99 -6.26 -12.55
C ARG A 62 6.24 -5.02 -13.01
N GLU A 63 5.09 -4.73 -12.41
CA GLU A 63 4.26 -3.59 -12.81
C GLU A 63 4.47 -2.40 -11.87
N HIS A 64 4.46 -2.59 -10.55
CA HIS A 64 4.60 -1.49 -9.60
C HIS A 64 6.05 -1.02 -9.41
N HIS A 65 7.00 -1.87 -8.98
CA HIS A 65 8.38 -1.45 -8.69
C HIS A 65 9.03 -0.56 -9.77
N PRO A 66 9.10 -0.97 -11.06
CA PRO A 66 9.73 -0.13 -12.08
C PRO A 66 8.97 1.17 -12.37
N ASN A 67 7.67 1.20 -12.06
CA ASN A 67 6.77 2.30 -12.39
C ASN A 67 6.27 3.06 -11.16
N ALA A 68 6.85 2.87 -9.97
CA ALA A 68 6.35 3.46 -8.74
C ALA A 68 6.14 4.97 -8.93
N THR A 69 4.96 5.48 -8.55
CA THR A 69 4.53 6.89 -8.70
C THR A 69 4.28 7.37 -10.16
N VAL A 70 4.43 6.50 -11.17
CA VAL A 70 4.20 6.86 -12.58
C VAL A 70 2.73 6.70 -12.94
N ALA A 71 2.06 7.83 -13.19
CA ALA A 71 0.65 7.87 -13.56
C ALA A 71 0.37 7.04 -14.83
N GLY A 72 -0.65 6.18 -14.76
CA GLY A 72 -1.07 5.30 -15.87
C GLY A 72 -0.30 3.98 -15.98
N ALA A 73 0.88 3.86 -15.35
CA ALA A 73 1.68 2.63 -15.36
C ALA A 73 1.65 1.90 -14.01
N ASP A 74 1.66 2.64 -12.90
CA ASP A 74 1.64 2.07 -11.55
C ASP A 74 0.24 1.59 -11.15
N PRO A 75 0.03 0.27 -10.89
CA PRO A 75 -1.25 -0.23 -10.42
C PRO A 75 -1.66 0.33 -9.06
N ASN A 76 -0.71 0.62 -8.15
CA ASN A 76 -1.00 1.15 -6.82
C ASN A 76 -1.50 2.60 -6.91
N LEU A 77 -0.84 3.43 -7.72
CA LEU A 77 -1.28 4.81 -7.94
C LEU A 77 -2.67 4.85 -8.61
N ARG A 78 -2.97 3.89 -9.49
CA ARG A 78 -4.32 3.76 -10.05
C ARG A 78 -5.36 3.47 -8.96
N GLU A 79 -5.08 2.57 -8.03
CA GLU A 79 -5.98 2.28 -6.89
C GLU A 79 -6.19 3.52 -6.00
N LEU A 80 -5.13 4.28 -5.72
CA LEU A 80 -5.23 5.56 -5.00
C LEU A 80 -6.11 6.57 -5.76
N HIS A 81 -5.97 6.66 -7.09
CA HIS A 81 -6.83 7.49 -7.93
C HIS A 81 -8.28 7.00 -7.91
N GLU A 82 -8.54 5.69 -7.97
CA GLU A 82 -9.89 5.13 -7.88
C GLU A 82 -10.56 5.42 -6.52
N ALA A 83 -9.77 5.50 -5.44
CA ALA A 83 -10.25 5.94 -4.13
C ALA A 83 -10.51 7.46 -4.02
N GLY A 84 -10.15 8.24 -5.05
CA GLY A 84 -10.41 9.67 -5.12
C GLY A 84 -9.21 10.58 -4.83
N LEU A 85 -8.01 10.03 -4.62
CA LEU A 85 -6.79 10.79 -4.39
C LEU A 85 -6.23 11.31 -5.72
N ARG A 86 -6.88 12.35 -6.28
CA ARG A 86 -6.54 12.96 -7.56
C ARG A 86 -6.31 14.47 -7.42
N ALA A 87 -5.64 15.07 -8.40
CA ALA A 87 -5.39 16.50 -8.40
C ALA A 87 -6.71 17.29 -8.23
N GLY A 88 -6.70 18.29 -7.35
CA GLY A 88 -7.87 19.11 -7.04
C GLY A 88 -8.87 18.49 -6.05
N VAL A 89 -8.52 17.40 -5.36
CA VAL A 89 -9.36 16.79 -4.33
C VAL A 89 -9.75 17.80 -3.24
N THR A 90 -11.01 17.81 -2.80
CA THR A 90 -11.44 18.62 -1.67
C THR A 90 -10.96 18.04 -0.35
N GLY A 91 -10.89 18.82 0.73
CA GLY A 91 -10.50 18.29 2.05
C GLY A 91 -11.37 17.11 2.52
N ALA A 92 -12.69 17.20 2.33
CA ALA A 92 -13.62 16.11 2.65
C ALA A 92 -13.42 14.88 1.74
N GLY A 93 -13.19 15.09 0.44
CA GLY A 93 -12.89 14.01 -0.50
C GLY A 93 -11.60 13.28 -0.16
N PHE A 94 -10.57 14.04 0.25
CA PHE A 94 -9.29 13.50 0.67
C PHE A 94 -9.44 12.67 1.95
N LEU A 95 -10.12 13.20 2.98
CA LEU A 95 -10.38 12.46 4.22
C LEU A 95 -11.16 11.16 3.96
N ARG A 96 -12.19 11.20 3.11
CA ARG A 96 -12.93 10.00 2.69
C ARG A 96 -12.01 8.97 2.02
N ALA A 97 -11.06 9.44 1.20
CA ALA A 97 -10.11 8.56 0.52
C ALA A 97 -9.06 7.96 1.47
N LEU A 98 -8.63 8.67 2.52
CA LEU A 98 -7.77 8.11 3.57
C LEU A 98 -8.45 6.96 4.34
N LEU A 99 -9.77 7.03 4.46
CA LEU A 99 -10.61 6.03 5.10
C LEU A 99 -11.31 5.10 4.10
N PHE A 100 -10.86 5.08 2.84
CA PHE A 100 -11.55 4.39 1.76
C PHE A 100 -11.92 2.93 2.10
N PRO A 101 -11.02 2.10 2.66
CA PRO A 101 -11.34 0.72 3.04
C PRO A 101 -12.51 0.57 4.02
N LEU A 102 -12.77 1.58 4.86
CA LEU A 102 -13.87 1.59 5.82
C LEU A 102 -15.18 2.16 5.26
N THR A 103 -15.15 2.72 4.05
CA THR A 103 -16.38 3.18 3.38
C THR A 103 -17.16 2.00 2.80
N PRO A 104 -18.49 2.11 2.60
CA PRO A 104 -19.27 1.06 1.94
C PRO A 104 -18.69 0.65 0.56
N THR A 105 -18.19 1.63 -0.20
CA THR A 105 -17.54 1.39 -1.50
C THR A 105 -16.25 0.58 -1.35
N GLY A 106 -15.39 0.92 -0.38
CA GLY A 106 -14.14 0.20 -0.12
C GLY A 106 -14.36 -1.21 0.44
N ILE A 107 -15.37 -1.39 1.30
CA ILE A 107 -15.80 -2.72 1.76
C ILE A 107 -16.27 -3.56 0.57
N ALA A 108 -17.13 -3.02 -0.29
CA ALA A 108 -17.60 -3.71 -1.49
C ALA A 108 -16.46 -4.02 -2.47
N ALA A 109 -15.47 -3.14 -2.62
CA ALA A 109 -14.27 -3.39 -3.41
C ALA A 109 -13.44 -4.53 -2.80
N THR A 110 -13.26 -4.55 -1.48
CA THR A 110 -12.55 -5.62 -0.76
C THR A 110 -13.23 -6.97 -0.95
N VAL A 111 -14.56 -7.04 -0.78
CA VAL A 111 -15.34 -8.26 -0.96
C VAL A 111 -15.25 -8.76 -2.40
N ARG A 112 -15.42 -7.88 -3.40
CA ARG A 112 -15.26 -8.24 -4.81
C ARG A 112 -13.87 -8.75 -5.12
N GLY A 113 -12.82 -8.08 -4.64
CA GLY A 113 -11.44 -8.52 -4.82
C GLY A 113 -11.17 -9.90 -4.21
N ILE A 114 -11.70 -10.18 -3.01
CA ILE A 114 -11.63 -11.52 -2.41
C ILE A 114 -12.35 -12.55 -3.29
N ALA A 115 -13.59 -12.25 -3.68
CA ALA A 115 -14.38 -13.13 -4.53
C ALA A 115 -13.65 -13.44 -5.84
N ASP A 116 -13.11 -12.42 -6.51
CA ASP A 116 -12.34 -12.60 -7.74
C ASP A 116 -11.10 -13.47 -7.54
N ASN A 117 -10.36 -13.25 -6.46
CA ASN A 117 -9.16 -14.02 -6.14
C ASN A 117 -9.43 -15.48 -5.73
N VAL A 118 -10.62 -15.76 -5.19
CA VAL A 118 -11.01 -17.09 -4.71
C VAL A 118 -11.73 -17.88 -5.81
N LEU A 119 -12.61 -17.22 -6.58
CA LEU A 119 -13.52 -17.86 -7.52
C LEU A 119 -12.94 -17.97 -8.93
N ASN A 120 -12.03 -17.06 -9.34
CA ASN A 120 -11.50 -17.06 -10.69
C ASN A 120 -10.13 -17.76 -10.76
N GLY A 121 -10.02 -18.79 -11.60
CA GLY A 121 -8.76 -19.47 -11.91
C GLY A 121 -8.86 -21.00 -12.03
N THR A 122 -7.80 -21.63 -12.54
CA THR A 122 -7.69 -23.09 -12.82
C THR A 122 -7.74 -23.99 -11.58
N ARG A 123 -7.90 -23.38 -10.41
CA ARG A 123 -7.55 -23.92 -9.11
C ARG A 123 -8.60 -23.47 -8.07
N ARG A 124 -9.83 -23.22 -8.51
CA ARG A 124 -10.92 -22.64 -7.73
C ARG A 124 -11.27 -23.45 -6.47
N TRP A 125 -11.42 -24.77 -6.59
CA TRP A 125 -11.98 -25.59 -5.51
C TRP A 125 -11.14 -25.54 -4.22
N TRP A 126 -9.82 -25.65 -4.31
CA TRP A 126 -8.95 -25.62 -3.12
C TRP A 126 -8.78 -24.20 -2.57
N ARG A 127 -8.89 -23.17 -3.42
CA ARG A 127 -8.92 -21.77 -2.95
C ARG A 127 -10.18 -21.50 -2.14
N VAL A 128 -11.34 -21.92 -2.64
CA VAL A 128 -12.61 -21.85 -1.91
C VAL A 128 -12.51 -22.65 -0.61
N ALA A 129 -12.07 -23.92 -0.68
CA ALA A 129 -11.95 -24.77 0.49
C ALA A 129 -11.01 -24.17 1.55
N GLY A 130 -9.82 -23.72 1.16
CA GLY A 130 -8.86 -23.13 2.09
C GLY A 130 -9.29 -21.77 2.66
N PHE A 131 -9.98 -20.95 1.87
CA PHE A 131 -10.56 -19.69 2.34
C PHE A 131 -11.69 -19.92 3.35
N VAL A 132 -12.54 -20.94 3.14
CA VAL A 132 -13.65 -21.28 4.05
C VAL A 132 -13.16 -22.05 5.29
N ALA A 133 -12.13 -22.88 5.15
CA ALA A 133 -11.65 -23.74 6.23
C ALA A 133 -11.19 -22.95 7.46
N VAL A 134 -10.53 -21.80 7.28
CA VAL A 134 -10.04 -21.00 8.41
C VAL A 134 -11.15 -20.39 9.27
N PRO A 135 -12.10 -19.61 8.74
CA PRO A 135 -13.21 -19.10 9.54
C PRO A 135 -14.09 -20.22 10.10
N ALA A 136 -14.26 -21.34 9.39
CA ALA A 136 -14.97 -22.51 9.91
C ALA A 136 -14.24 -23.15 11.11
N ALA A 137 -12.92 -23.32 11.04
CA ALA A 137 -12.12 -23.84 12.14
C ALA A 137 -12.14 -22.90 13.36
N ILE A 138 -12.06 -21.59 13.15
CA ILE A 138 -12.17 -20.60 14.22
C ILE A 138 -13.57 -20.64 14.85
N MET A 139 -14.62 -20.76 14.03
CA MET A 139 -16.00 -20.90 14.52
C MET A 139 -16.19 -22.17 15.34
N ALA A 140 -15.63 -23.31 14.90
CA ALA A 140 -15.71 -24.57 15.62
C ALA A 140 -14.97 -24.52 16.96
N ALA A 141 -13.82 -23.85 17.02
CA ALA A 141 -12.98 -23.78 18.22
C ALA A 141 -13.43 -22.72 19.24
N GLY A 142 -13.97 -21.59 18.77
CA GLY A 142 -14.25 -20.42 19.61
C GLY A 142 -15.64 -19.78 19.41
N GLY A 143 -16.52 -20.42 18.64
CA GLY A 143 -17.87 -19.91 18.35
C GLY A 143 -17.91 -18.77 17.33
N TRP A 144 -19.11 -18.29 17.04
CA TRP A 144 -19.34 -17.26 16.02
C TRP A 144 -18.65 -15.92 16.34
N GLN A 145 -18.51 -15.57 17.63
CA GLN A 145 -17.84 -14.35 18.07
C GLN A 145 -16.34 -14.38 17.71
N ALA A 146 -15.68 -15.53 17.90
CA ALA A 146 -14.29 -15.70 17.49
C ALA A 146 -14.13 -15.61 15.97
N ALA A 147 -15.05 -16.19 15.20
CA ALA A 147 -15.01 -16.07 13.73
C ALA A 147 -15.24 -14.62 13.27
N LEU A 148 -16.20 -13.91 13.89
CA LEU A 148 -16.52 -12.53 13.55
C LEU A 148 -15.38 -11.57 13.93
N PHE A 149 -14.96 -11.56 15.20
CA PHE A 149 -13.99 -10.61 15.71
C PHE A 149 -12.55 -11.06 15.52
N GLY A 150 -12.26 -12.36 15.43
CA GLY A 150 -10.91 -12.87 15.18
C GLY A 150 -10.54 -13.00 13.70
N TYR A 151 -11.53 -13.03 12.80
CA TYR A 151 -11.27 -13.21 11.36
C TYR A 151 -12.04 -12.21 10.48
N ALA A 152 -13.37 -12.18 10.51
CA ALA A 152 -14.15 -11.43 9.52
C ALA A 152 -13.96 -9.90 9.63
N VAL A 153 -14.14 -9.31 10.82
CA VAL A 153 -13.91 -7.88 11.07
C VAL A 153 -12.46 -7.49 10.78
N PRO A 154 -11.45 -8.21 11.31
CA PRO A 154 -10.06 -8.02 10.90
C PRO A 154 -9.87 -8.02 9.40
N ARG A 155 -10.34 -9.05 8.70
CA ARG A 155 -10.04 -9.29 7.29
C ARG A 155 -10.74 -8.30 6.36
N LEU A 156 -11.97 -7.91 6.67
CA LEU A 156 -12.82 -7.10 5.80
C LEU A 156 -12.70 -5.60 6.07
N LEU A 157 -12.35 -5.19 7.29
CA LEU A 157 -12.36 -3.77 7.69
C LEU A 157 -10.99 -3.28 8.14
N LEU A 158 -10.44 -3.89 9.19
CA LEU A 158 -9.28 -3.35 9.89
C LEU A 158 -7.97 -3.60 9.13
N TYR A 159 -7.71 -4.83 8.69
CA TYR A 159 -6.53 -5.17 7.89
C TYR A 159 -6.45 -4.33 6.60
N PRO A 160 -7.53 -4.21 5.79
CA PRO A 160 -7.52 -3.34 4.62
C PRO A 160 -7.16 -1.89 4.96
N GLN A 161 -7.65 -1.35 6.08
CA GLN A 161 -7.27 -0.01 6.53
C GLN A 161 -5.79 0.09 6.91
N LEU A 162 -5.24 -0.92 7.62
CA LEU A 162 -3.81 -0.95 7.96
C LEU A 162 -2.92 -1.06 6.70
N ALA A 163 -3.30 -1.90 5.75
CA ALA A 163 -2.60 -2.03 4.47
C ALA A 163 -2.68 -0.73 3.65
N TRP A 164 -3.83 -0.05 3.67
CA TRP A 164 -4.02 1.26 3.02
C TRP A 164 -3.15 2.35 3.63
N MET A 165 -3.05 2.40 4.96
CA MET A 165 -2.13 3.31 5.64
C MET A 165 -0.68 3.02 5.22
N SER A 166 -0.29 1.75 5.15
CA SER A 166 1.04 1.34 4.67
C SER A 166 1.32 1.84 3.27
N LEU A 167 0.36 1.65 2.36
CA LEU A 167 0.44 2.12 0.98
C LEU A 167 0.63 3.65 0.93
N LEU A 168 -0.08 4.42 1.76
CA LEU A 168 0.02 5.87 1.75
C LEU A 168 1.41 6.40 2.18
N VAL A 169 2.20 5.60 2.89
CA VAL A 169 3.51 6.02 3.41
C VAL A 169 4.70 5.34 2.75
N GLU A 170 4.49 4.50 1.74
CA GLU A 170 5.60 3.84 1.08
C GLU A 170 6.31 4.83 0.12
N HIS A 171 5.53 5.70 -0.56
CA HIS A 171 6.02 6.61 -1.58
C HIS A 171 5.51 8.06 -1.44
N ARG A 172 6.25 8.98 -2.07
CA ARG A 172 5.88 10.36 -2.40
C ARG A 172 4.98 10.38 -3.64
N TRP A 173 3.76 9.86 -3.49
CA TRP A 173 2.87 9.51 -4.61
C TRP A 173 2.62 10.60 -5.66
N TRP A 174 2.55 11.86 -5.26
CA TRP A 174 2.10 12.96 -6.13
C TRP A 174 3.12 14.07 -6.35
N ASP A 175 4.24 14.03 -5.64
CA ASP A 175 5.29 15.03 -5.66
C ASP A 175 6.70 14.42 -5.71
N ALA A 176 6.81 13.13 -6.06
CA ALA A 176 8.08 12.55 -6.47
C ALA A 176 8.57 13.24 -7.75
N GLU A 177 9.73 13.88 -7.67
CA GLU A 177 10.43 14.40 -8.83
C GLU A 177 11.06 13.23 -9.63
N PRO A 178 10.95 13.21 -10.97
CA PRO A 178 11.68 12.26 -11.78
C PRO A 178 13.19 12.51 -11.68
N VAL A 179 13.90 11.63 -10.98
CA VAL A 179 15.36 11.67 -10.87
C VAL A 179 15.95 10.53 -11.72
N PRO A 180 16.84 10.81 -12.69
CA PRO A 180 17.56 9.75 -13.40
C PRO A 180 18.70 9.20 -12.54
N GLY A 181 19.02 7.92 -12.69
CA GLY A 181 20.18 7.33 -12.02
C GLY A 181 20.04 5.84 -11.76
N PRO A 182 20.97 5.26 -10.97
CA PRO A 182 20.85 3.90 -10.46
C PRO A 182 19.54 3.70 -9.68
N PRO A 183 19.03 2.45 -9.56
CA PRO A 183 17.78 2.17 -8.87
C PRO A 183 17.67 2.80 -7.48
N ALA A 184 18.71 2.73 -6.65
CA ALA A 184 18.71 3.33 -5.32
C ALA A 184 18.48 4.85 -5.33
N VAL A 185 19.03 5.58 -6.31
CA VAL A 185 18.83 7.03 -6.45
C VAL A 185 17.39 7.34 -6.84
N VAL A 186 16.84 6.58 -7.80
CA VAL A 186 15.44 6.70 -8.23
C VAL A 186 14.50 6.42 -7.05
N GLU A 187 14.76 5.35 -6.30
CA GLU A 187 13.96 4.96 -5.14
C GLU A 187 14.09 5.93 -3.98
N ALA A 188 15.26 6.53 -3.74
CA ALA A 188 15.45 7.56 -2.72
C ALA A 188 14.58 8.80 -2.99
N ALA A 189 14.34 9.10 -4.27
CA ALA A 189 13.46 10.18 -4.71
C ALA A 189 11.98 9.79 -4.71
N ARG A 190 11.61 8.51 -4.67
CA ARG A 190 10.20 8.10 -4.69
C ARG A 190 9.71 7.64 -3.33
N CYS A 191 10.57 7.07 -2.51
CA CYS A 191 10.22 6.54 -1.19
C CYS A 191 10.25 7.61 -0.11
N LEU A 192 9.67 7.29 1.04
CA LEU A 192 9.81 8.08 2.27
C LEU A 192 10.13 7.17 3.47
N ARG A 193 10.58 7.77 4.57
CA ARG A 193 10.88 7.06 5.83
C ARG A 193 10.17 7.72 7.01
N LEU A 194 9.12 7.09 7.52
CA LEU A 194 8.29 7.62 8.60
C LEU A 194 8.93 7.38 9.98
N TYR A 195 8.94 8.38 10.86
CA TYR A 195 9.53 8.31 12.22
C TYR A 195 11.04 7.99 12.22
N PRO A 196 11.88 8.77 11.52
CA PRO A 196 13.34 8.58 11.56
C PRO A 196 13.90 8.75 12.98
N ASP A 197 13.41 9.75 13.72
CA ASP A 197 13.97 10.20 15.00
C ASP A 197 13.07 9.90 16.20
N ASN A 198 11.97 9.16 16.00
CA ASN A 198 11.01 8.82 17.06
C ASN A 198 10.89 7.30 17.23
N ALA A 199 11.76 6.74 18.07
CA ALA A 199 11.85 5.29 18.28
C ALA A 199 10.53 4.66 18.79
N ALA A 200 9.80 5.36 19.66
CA ALA A 200 8.53 4.86 20.20
C ALA A 200 7.46 4.75 19.10
N SER A 201 7.32 5.78 18.27
CA SER A 201 6.37 5.78 17.15
C SER A 201 6.77 4.79 16.06
N ALA A 202 8.07 4.67 15.77
CA ALA A 202 8.61 3.68 14.85
C ALA A 202 8.34 2.25 15.35
N LEU A 203 8.52 1.98 16.65
CA LEU A 203 8.22 0.68 17.26
C LEU A 203 6.72 0.36 17.19
N LEU A 204 5.86 1.35 17.52
CA LEU A 204 4.42 1.20 17.42
C LEU A 204 4.00 0.88 15.98
N ALA A 205 4.49 1.65 14.99
CA ALA A 205 4.19 1.43 13.59
C ALA A 205 4.64 0.04 13.13
N ARG A 206 5.86 -0.38 13.49
CA ARG A 206 6.38 -1.73 13.19
C ARG A 206 5.58 -2.85 13.84
N GLY A 207 5.13 -2.64 15.06
CA GLY A 207 4.31 -3.60 15.80
C GLY A 207 2.88 -3.71 15.29
N THR A 208 2.44 -2.83 14.38
CA THR A 208 1.03 -2.74 13.97
C THR A 208 0.83 -2.76 12.46
N TRP A 209 1.21 -1.70 11.73
CA TRP A 209 0.80 -1.47 10.34
C TRP A 209 1.94 -1.32 9.33
N LEU A 210 3.18 -1.12 9.79
CA LEU A 210 4.42 -1.13 9.00
C LEU A 210 5.39 -2.25 9.43
N PRO A 211 4.96 -3.52 9.43
CA PRO A 211 5.79 -4.62 9.91
C PRO A 211 7.02 -4.84 9.03
N TYR A 212 8.05 -5.48 9.61
CA TYR A 212 9.25 -5.94 8.90
C TYR A 212 9.90 -4.90 7.97
N GLY A 213 9.68 -5.01 6.65
CA GLY A 213 10.30 -4.16 5.64
C GLY A 213 9.54 -2.88 5.34
N ASP A 214 8.25 -2.79 5.67
CA ASP A 214 7.43 -1.62 5.34
C ASP A 214 7.93 -0.32 5.97
N LEU A 215 8.43 -0.36 7.22
CA LEU A 215 9.03 0.85 7.81
C LEU A 215 10.31 1.27 7.06
N TYR A 216 11.02 0.30 6.48
CA TYR A 216 12.26 0.47 5.73
C TYR A 216 12.01 0.29 4.22
N HIS A 217 10.85 0.75 3.74
CA HIS A 217 10.40 0.50 2.36
C HIS A 217 11.40 1.02 1.34
N TYR A 218 12.06 2.15 1.59
CA TYR A 218 13.14 2.65 0.73
C TYR A 218 14.25 1.60 0.52
N ALA A 219 14.81 1.08 1.62
CA ALA A 219 15.87 0.08 1.53
C ALA A 219 15.40 -1.21 0.85
N HIS A 220 14.15 -1.62 1.13
CA HIS A 220 13.53 -2.77 0.48
C HIS A 220 13.30 -2.54 -1.02
N SER A 221 12.88 -1.34 -1.42
CA SER A 221 12.64 -0.99 -2.82
C SER A 221 13.94 -0.90 -3.61
N ALA A 222 14.98 -0.32 -3.02
CA ALA A 222 16.32 -0.25 -3.62
C ALA A 222 16.98 -1.64 -3.74
N HIS A 223 16.75 -2.54 -2.76
CA HIS A 223 17.33 -3.88 -2.73
C HIS A 223 16.30 -4.95 -2.32
N PRO A 224 15.36 -5.32 -3.22
CA PRO A 224 14.26 -6.24 -2.90
C PRO A 224 14.72 -7.67 -2.60
N ALA A 225 15.96 -8.01 -2.95
CA ALA A 225 16.59 -9.28 -2.67
C ALA A 225 17.10 -9.41 -1.21
N VAL A 226 17.09 -8.32 -0.43
CA VAL A 226 17.56 -8.32 0.96
C VAL A 226 16.45 -8.74 1.91
N ARG A 227 16.77 -9.60 2.88
CA ARG A 227 15.81 -10.02 3.92
C ARG A 227 15.55 -8.88 4.90
N TRP A 228 14.32 -8.81 5.41
CA TRP A 228 13.86 -7.73 6.28
C TRP A 228 14.77 -7.41 7.46
N ASN A 229 15.39 -8.44 8.06
CA ASN A 229 16.23 -8.28 9.25
C ASN A 229 17.53 -7.51 8.98
N TYR A 230 17.92 -7.34 7.72
CA TYR A 230 19.11 -6.57 7.31
C TYR A 230 18.77 -5.18 6.78
N LEU A 231 17.50 -4.88 6.49
CA LEU A 231 17.08 -3.59 5.94
C LEU A 231 17.45 -2.38 6.83
N PRO A 232 17.34 -2.45 8.17
CA PRO A 232 17.76 -1.32 9.01
C PRO A 232 19.24 -0.98 8.86
N VAL A 233 20.10 -2.01 8.82
CA VAL A 233 21.56 -1.85 8.66
C VAL A 233 21.91 -1.34 7.26
N LEU A 234 21.22 -1.86 6.23
CA LEU A 234 21.37 -1.42 4.85
C LEU A 234 21.02 0.07 4.70
N GLU A 235 19.91 0.51 5.27
CA GLU A 235 19.51 1.92 5.27
C GLU A 235 20.53 2.78 6.02
N GLN A 236 20.91 2.40 7.23
CA GLN A 236 21.80 3.21 8.08
C GLN A 236 23.23 3.35 7.55
N ASN A 237 23.80 2.28 6.97
CA ASN A 237 25.23 2.22 6.71
C ASN A 237 25.62 2.22 5.22
N ILE A 238 24.66 1.99 4.32
CA ILE A 238 24.96 1.81 2.89
C ILE A 238 24.17 2.80 2.03
N LEU A 239 22.85 2.89 2.26
CA LEU A 239 21.97 3.70 1.42
C LEU A 239 21.76 5.13 1.92
N GLY A 240 21.89 5.35 3.23
CA GLY A 240 21.44 6.57 3.88
C GLY A 240 19.91 6.64 4.01
N THR A 241 19.40 7.84 4.23
CA THR A 241 17.96 8.12 4.35
C THR A 241 17.36 8.56 3.00
N PRO A 242 16.08 8.27 2.74
CA PRO A 242 15.42 8.75 1.53
C PRO A 242 15.22 10.28 1.60
N ALA A 243 14.85 10.88 0.46
CA ALA A 243 14.70 12.34 0.33
C ALA A 243 13.59 12.95 1.22
N TYR A 244 12.68 12.13 1.76
CA TYR A 244 11.61 12.61 2.65
C TYR A 244 11.45 11.72 3.88
N THR A 245 11.57 12.33 5.06
CA THR A 245 11.64 11.64 6.35
C THR A 245 10.63 12.23 7.36
N PRO A 246 9.31 12.07 7.14
CA PRO A 246 8.29 12.72 7.96
C PRO A 246 8.31 12.27 9.42
N ALA A 247 8.10 13.23 10.32
CA ALA A 247 7.98 12.99 11.76
C ALA A 247 6.60 12.46 12.18
N ALA A 248 5.59 12.56 11.30
CA ALA A 248 4.21 12.19 11.61
C ALA A 248 3.47 11.60 10.41
N LEU A 249 2.46 10.79 10.69
CA LEU A 249 1.54 10.26 9.67
C LEU A 249 0.39 11.23 9.37
N MET A 250 -0.38 11.56 10.41
CA MET A 250 -1.71 12.20 10.27
C MET A 250 -1.72 13.70 10.59
N LEU A 251 -1.04 14.11 11.66
CA LEU A 251 -1.16 15.44 12.27
C LEU A 251 0.19 16.16 12.32
N GLY A 252 0.17 17.48 12.24
CA GLY A 252 1.36 18.32 12.21
C GLY A 252 1.75 18.76 10.79
N ASP A 253 2.66 19.72 10.70
CA ASP A 253 3.11 20.27 9.41
C ASP A 253 3.93 19.30 8.57
N ASP A 254 4.67 18.41 9.23
CA ASP A 254 5.49 17.37 8.61
C ASP A 254 4.74 16.05 8.41
N ALA A 255 3.42 16.05 8.54
CA ALA A 255 2.61 14.85 8.35
C ALA A 255 2.58 14.40 6.88
N VAL A 256 2.77 13.10 6.64
CA VAL A 256 2.63 12.49 5.30
C VAL A 256 1.32 12.91 4.64
N VAL A 257 0.23 12.80 5.39
CA VAL A 257 -1.12 13.12 4.92
C VAL A 257 -1.25 14.58 4.50
N ARG A 258 -0.62 15.51 5.22
CA ARG A 258 -0.65 16.94 4.88
C ARG A 258 0.15 17.23 3.61
N ARG A 259 1.32 16.61 3.45
CA ARG A 259 2.14 16.74 2.24
C ARG A 259 1.39 16.23 1.01
N HIS A 260 0.80 15.04 1.11
CA HIS A 260 0.00 14.46 0.04
C HIS A 260 -1.18 15.34 -0.35
N PHE A 261 -1.90 15.89 0.64
CA PHE A 261 -2.99 16.83 0.37
C PHE A 261 -2.50 18.08 -0.38
N ARG A 262 -1.41 18.70 0.08
CA ARG A 262 -0.80 19.87 -0.59
C ARG A 262 -0.39 19.55 -2.02
N ALA A 263 0.29 18.43 -2.25
CA ALA A 263 0.72 17.98 -3.59
C ALA A 263 -0.46 17.83 -4.55
N LEU A 264 -1.58 17.29 -4.07
CA LEU A 264 -2.82 17.14 -4.85
C LEU A 264 -3.50 18.49 -5.12
N MET A 265 -3.34 19.48 -4.24
CA MET A 265 -3.90 20.82 -4.43
C MET A 265 -3.07 21.69 -5.39
N THR A 266 -1.74 21.70 -5.27
CA THR A 266 -0.87 22.55 -6.11
C THR A 266 -0.93 22.21 -7.59
N ARG A 267 -1.12 20.93 -7.97
CA ARG A 267 -1.30 20.54 -9.38
C ARG A 267 -2.53 21.16 -10.04
N ARG A 268 -3.55 21.56 -9.26
CA ARG A 268 -4.73 22.28 -9.76
C ARG A 268 -4.34 23.67 -10.25
N GLU A 269 -3.52 24.38 -9.49
CA GLU A 269 -3.12 25.77 -9.78
C GLU A 269 -2.25 25.84 -11.04
N ALA A 270 -1.32 24.88 -11.21
CA ALA A 270 -0.52 24.77 -12.42
C ALA A 270 -1.39 24.48 -13.67
N ALA A 271 -2.41 23.63 -13.54
CA ALA A 271 -3.32 23.30 -14.64
C ALA A 271 -4.24 24.47 -15.01
N SER A 272 -4.76 25.21 -14.02
CA SER A 272 -5.60 26.41 -14.27
C SER A 272 -4.79 27.55 -14.88
N GLY A 273 -3.57 27.79 -14.39
CA GLY A 273 -2.70 28.84 -14.94
C GLY A 273 -2.25 28.56 -16.37
N ALA A 274 -2.00 27.29 -16.73
CA ALA A 274 -1.70 26.90 -18.10
C ALA A 274 -2.90 27.11 -19.05
N ALA A 275 -4.11 26.79 -18.59
CA ALA A 275 -5.34 26.98 -19.37
C ALA A 275 -5.66 28.47 -19.59
N GLU A 276 -5.54 29.32 -18.56
CA GLU A 276 -5.72 30.78 -18.68
C GLU A 276 -4.65 31.41 -19.58
N GLY A 277 -3.39 30.98 -19.44
CA GLY A 277 -2.29 31.46 -20.29
C GLY A 277 -2.39 31.02 -21.75
N ALA A 278 -3.07 29.91 -22.05
CA ALA A 278 -3.38 29.48 -23.42
C ALA A 278 -4.58 30.25 -24.00
N ALA A 279 -5.62 30.49 -23.20
CA ALA A 279 -6.79 31.28 -23.60
C ALA A 279 -6.40 32.74 -23.90
N ALA A 280 -5.52 33.34 -23.09
CA ALA A 280 -5.02 34.70 -23.31
C ALA A 280 -4.18 34.82 -24.60
N ARG A 281 -3.45 33.76 -24.99
CA ARG A 281 -2.63 33.74 -26.22
C ARG A 281 -3.44 33.42 -27.49
N GLY A 282 -4.60 32.76 -27.35
CA GLY A 282 -5.53 32.48 -28.45
C GLY A 282 -6.37 33.67 -28.92
N GLY A 283 -6.35 34.80 -28.19
CA GLY A 283 -7.13 36.00 -28.50
C GLY A 283 -6.53 36.92 -29.58
N SER A 284 -5.26 36.74 -29.96
CA SER A 284 -4.65 37.49 -31.06
C SER A 284 -4.99 36.82 -32.40
N ARG A 285 -6.27 36.87 -32.78
CA ARG A 285 -6.65 36.69 -34.18
C ARG A 285 -6.21 37.95 -34.91
N VAL A 286 -5.04 37.87 -35.52
CA VAL A 286 -4.66 38.74 -36.64
C VAL A 286 -5.85 38.71 -37.61
N ARG A 287 -6.59 39.83 -37.70
CA ARG A 287 -7.59 40.00 -38.75
C ARG A 287 -6.85 39.83 -40.07
N PRO A 288 -7.24 38.86 -40.92
CA PRO A 288 -6.68 38.81 -42.27
C PRO A 288 -7.02 40.15 -42.92
N ALA A 289 -5.99 40.82 -43.40
CA ALA A 289 -6.18 41.99 -44.23
C ALA A 289 -6.67 41.51 -45.61
N ARG A 290 -7.83 42.06 -46.00
CA ARG A 290 -8.49 42.04 -47.32
C ARG A 290 -9.61 41.02 -47.46
#